data_AF-A0A6B0V0I7-F1
#
_entry.id   AF-A0A6B0V0I7-F1
#
_cell.length_a   1.000
_cell.length_b   1.000
_cell.length_c   1.000
_cell.angle_alpha   90.00
_cell.angle_beta   90.00
_cell.angle_gamma   90.00
#
_symmetry.space_group_name_H-M   'P 1'
#
loop_
_entity.id
_entity.type
_entity.pdbx_description
1 polymer ?
#
loop_
_entity_poly.entity_id
_entity_poly.type
_entity_poly.pdbx_seq_one_letter_code
_entity_poly.pdbx_strand_id
1 'polypeptide(L)'
;VLGSSGIATSPIVPLIFSTGLRSCRDFQPPSTRKTDNAGSTNSLQIAIENRSFNCSGISFVSREQWGANQSKPENYFKTLDGVPYVFYHHTDGDECDSRDACAEIVRMWQVCHQDTRGWDDIAYNFLIGGDGSVYEGRGWRRVGAHTLGYNDISLSFGFIGNFSNKVPNSQMLRAAEMLIQCGIAMG
;
A
#
# COMPACT_ATOMS: atom_id res chain seq x y z
N VAL A 1 -19.36 21.89 -64.22
CA VAL A 1 -19.29 20.41 -64.24
C VAL A 1 -18.26 20.00 -63.21
N LEU A 2 -18.62 19.03 -62.39
CA LEU A 2 -18.06 18.67 -61.08
C LEU A 2 -16.58 18.25 -61.13
N GLY A 3 -15.76 18.76 -60.21
CA GLY A 3 -14.46 18.20 -59.86
C GLY A 3 -14.64 17.32 -58.62
N SER A 4 -14.67 16.00 -58.82
CA SER A 4 -14.94 15.00 -57.80
C SER A 4 -13.75 14.80 -56.86
N SER A 5 -14.01 14.99 -55.58
CA SER A 5 -13.18 14.59 -54.43
C SER A 5 -13.06 13.06 -54.33
N GLY A 6 -11.84 12.53 -54.44
CA GLY A 6 -11.50 11.15 -54.11
C GLY A 6 -11.01 11.04 -52.67
N ILE A 7 -11.82 10.45 -51.80
CA ILE A 7 -11.46 10.11 -50.42
C ILE A 7 -10.69 8.79 -50.45
N ALA A 8 -9.44 8.82 -50.01
CA ALA A 8 -8.67 7.60 -49.73
C ALA A 8 -9.21 6.96 -48.45
N THR A 9 -9.83 5.79 -48.57
CA THR A 9 -10.23 4.97 -47.43
C THR A 9 -9.03 4.23 -46.87
N SER A 10 -8.45 4.72 -45.77
CA SER A 10 -7.55 3.92 -44.94
C SER A 10 -8.31 2.77 -44.28
N PRO A 11 -7.74 1.55 -44.22
CA PRO A 11 -8.36 0.47 -43.49
C PRO A 11 -8.33 0.78 -41.99
N ILE A 12 -9.52 0.74 -41.38
CA ILE A 12 -9.70 0.76 -39.93
C ILE A 12 -9.03 -0.50 -39.39
N VAL A 13 -7.88 -0.35 -38.74
CA VAL A 13 -7.35 -1.38 -37.85
C VAL A 13 -8.34 -1.45 -36.68
N PRO A 14 -9.00 -2.59 -36.42
CA PRO A 14 -9.87 -2.68 -35.27
C PRO A 14 -9.00 -2.55 -34.02
N LEU A 15 -9.29 -1.52 -33.23
CA LEU A 15 -8.88 -1.47 -31.83
C LEU A 15 -9.35 -2.76 -31.19
N ILE A 16 -8.41 -3.66 -30.92
CA ILE A 16 -8.65 -4.81 -30.07
C ILE A 16 -8.99 -4.21 -28.70
N PHE A 17 -10.28 -4.13 -28.40
CA PHE A 17 -10.75 -3.92 -27.05
C PHE A 17 -10.20 -5.09 -26.22
N SER A 18 -9.15 -4.82 -25.45
CA SER A 18 -8.70 -5.73 -24.41
C SER A 18 -9.81 -5.81 -23.37
N THR A 19 -10.70 -6.77 -23.55
CA THR A 19 -11.72 -7.12 -22.57
C THR A 19 -11.01 -7.69 -21.35
N GLY A 20 -10.90 -6.88 -20.30
CA GLY A 20 -10.62 -7.35 -18.94
C GLY A 20 -9.29 -6.88 -18.35
N LEU A 21 -9.13 -5.57 -18.11
CA LEU A 21 -8.32 -5.15 -16.97
C LEU A 21 -9.06 -5.64 -15.72
N ARG A 22 -8.61 -6.74 -15.11
CA ARG A 22 -9.17 -7.23 -13.84
C ARG A 22 -9.11 -6.08 -12.84
N SER A 23 -10.23 -5.76 -12.21
CA SER A 23 -10.23 -4.79 -11.13
C SER A 23 -9.69 -5.45 -9.88
N CYS A 24 -9.01 -4.70 -9.01
CA CYS A 24 -8.62 -5.21 -7.70
C CYS A 24 -9.79 -5.76 -6.88
N ARG A 25 -11.00 -5.26 -7.15
CA ARG A 25 -12.23 -5.70 -6.51
C ARG A 25 -12.66 -7.12 -6.91
N ASP A 26 -12.14 -7.65 -8.00
CA ASP A 26 -12.51 -8.98 -8.51
C ASP A 26 -11.62 -10.10 -7.94
N PHE A 27 -10.63 -9.75 -7.10
CA PHE A 27 -9.67 -10.70 -6.56
C PHE A 27 -10.20 -11.33 -5.27
N GLN A 28 -10.44 -12.65 -5.29
CA GLN A 28 -10.67 -13.43 -4.08
C GLN A 28 -9.34 -14.01 -3.56
N PRO A 29 -9.04 -13.89 -2.25
CA PRO A 29 -7.78 -14.34 -1.69
C PRO A 29 -7.65 -15.88 -1.79
N PRO A 30 -6.49 -16.42 -2.21
CA PRO A 30 -6.22 -17.85 -2.12
C PRO A 30 -6.00 -18.27 -0.65
N SER A 31 -6.46 -19.48 -0.29
CA SER A 31 -6.27 -20.05 1.05
C SER A 31 -4.77 -20.24 1.38
N THR A 32 -4.30 -19.60 2.44
CA THR A 32 -2.89 -19.62 2.85
C THR A 32 -2.44 -21.00 3.36
N ARG A 33 -1.35 -21.53 2.80
CA ARG A 33 -0.57 -22.66 3.36
C ARG A 33 0.62 -22.08 4.14
N LYS A 34 0.71 -22.40 5.43
CA LYS A 34 1.84 -22.01 6.30
C LYS A 34 3.09 -22.81 5.94
N THR A 35 4.23 -22.15 5.82
CA THR A 35 5.55 -22.78 5.89
C THR A 35 6.41 -21.98 6.84
N ASP A 36 6.81 -22.62 7.94
CA ASP A 36 7.75 -22.08 8.91
C ASP A 36 9.16 -22.27 8.37
N ASN A 37 9.98 -21.22 8.37
CA ASN A 37 11.44 -21.35 8.36
C ASN A 37 12.09 -20.12 9.00
N ALA A 38 12.60 -20.32 10.20
CA ALA A 38 13.42 -19.38 10.93
C ALA A 38 14.86 -19.43 10.39
N GLY A 39 15.35 -18.31 9.86
CA GLY A 39 16.71 -18.14 9.35
C GLY A 39 17.44 -17.01 10.07
N SER A 40 18.50 -17.38 10.79
CA SER A 40 19.44 -16.54 11.53
C SER A 40 20.15 -15.51 10.63
N THR A 41 20.28 -14.26 11.09
CA THR A 41 21.20 -13.27 10.49
C THR A 41 22.07 -12.58 11.54
N ASN A 42 23.32 -12.33 11.10
CA ASN A 42 24.52 -12.03 11.86
C ASN A 42 24.48 -10.70 12.64
N SER A 43 25.06 -10.73 13.84
CA SER A 43 25.03 -9.74 14.93
C SER A 43 25.83 -8.44 14.72
N LEU A 44 26.20 -8.08 13.49
CA LEU A 44 26.98 -6.85 13.21
C LEU A 44 26.25 -5.82 12.34
N GLN A 45 25.07 -6.14 11.80
CA GLN A 45 24.22 -5.18 11.08
C GLN A 45 23.14 -4.53 11.98
N ILE A 46 22.95 -5.06 13.18
CA ILE A 46 21.87 -4.72 14.13
C ILE A 46 22.17 -3.44 14.96
N ALA A 47 23.40 -2.91 14.94
CA ALA A 47 23.81 -1.85 15.88
C ALA A 47 23.47 -0.40 15.45
N ILE A 48 22.83 -0.16 14.29
CA ILE A 48 22.45 1.20 13.83
C ILE A 48 20.91 1.38 13.77
N GLU A 49 20.12 0.31 13.87
CA GLU A 49 18.64 0.38 13.87
C GLU A 49 18.05 0.77 15.24
N ASN A 50 18.88 0.93 16.27
CA ASN A 50 18.45 1.11 17.66
C ASN A 50 18.38 2.58 18.10
N ARG A 51 17.75 3.44 17.29
CA ARG A 51 16.97 4.52 17.91
C ARG A 51 15.61 3.93 18.24
N SER A 52 15.48 3.42 19.47
CA SER A 52 14.19 3.04 20.04
C SER A 52 13.36 4.32 20.23
N PHE A 53 12.79 4.81 19.13
CA PHE A 53 11.68 5.74 19.18
C PHE A 53 10.45 4.88 19.43
N ASN A 54 10.12 4.72 20.72
CA ASN A 54 8.99 3.92 21.11
C ASN A 54 7.72 4.69 20.69
N CYS A 55 7.15 4.36 19.52
CA CYS A 55 5.84 4.81 19.04
C CYS A 55 4.74 4.32 20.01
N SER A 56 4.75 4.86 21.23
CA SER A 56 4.05 4.29 22.36
C SER A 56 2.55 4.39 22.14
N GLY A 57 1.86 3.25 22.20
CA GLY A 57 0.41 3.14 22.02
C GLY A 57 -0.06 2.93 20.58
N ILE A 58 0.85 2.70 19.63
CA ILE A 58 0.52 2.12 18.33
C ILE A 58 0.67 0.60 18.40
N SER A 59 -0.35 -0.14 17.96
CA SER A 59 -0.25 -1.58 17.70
C SER A 59 0.25 -1.80 16.27
N PHE A 60 1.57 -1.95 16.11
CA PHE A 60 2.14 -2.28 14.80
C PHE A 60 1.95 -3.76 14.45
N VAL A 61 1.58 -3.99 13.19
CA VAL A 61 1.57 -5.30 12.54
C VAL A 61 2.64 -5.28 11.45
N SER A 62 3.75 -5.96 11.70
CA SER A 62 4.86 -6.03 10.73
C SER A 62 4.44 -6.81 9.47
N ARG A 63 5.20 -6.64 8.40
CA ARG A 63 5.05 -7.39 7.15
C ARG A 63 4.95 -8.90 7.37
N GLU A 64 5.79 -9.46 8.22
CA GLU A 64 5.79 -10.88 8.54
C GLU A 64 4.50 -11.27 9.29
N GLN A 65 4.04 -10.43 10.21
CA GLN A 65 2.87 -10.71 11.04
C GLN A 65 1.55 -10.72 10.26
N TRP A 66 1.41 -9.89 9.22
CA TRP A 66 0.25 -9.95 8.33
C TRP A 66 0.46 -10.89 7.13
N GLY A 67 1.62 -11.53 7.00
CA GLY A 67 1.90 -12.51 5.96
C GLY A 67 2.13 -11.90 4.58
N ALA A 68 2.95 -10.84 4.53
CA ALA A 68 3.32 -10.17 3.30
C ALA A 68 4.07 -11.07 2.32
N ASN A 69 3.74 -10.94 1.04
CA ASN A 69 4.60 -11.38 -0.04
C ASN A 69 5.90 -10.57 -0.07
N GLN A 70 6.93 -11.16 -0.65
CA GLN A 70 8.18 -10.45 -0.94
C GLN A 70 7.89 -9.29 -1.91
N SER A 71 8.49 -8.11 -1.63
CA SER A 71 8.45 -7.01 -2.58
C SER A 71 9.41 -7.28 -3.74
N LYS A 72 9.05 -6.78 -4.93
CA LYS A 72 10.01 -6.64 -6.04
C LYS A 72 11.03 -5.53 -5.68
N PRO A 73 12.13 -5.32 -6.42
CA PRO A 73 13.07 -4.24 -6.11
C PRO A 73 12.37 -2.87 -5.97
N GLU A 74 12.45 -2.27 -4.78
CA GLU A 74 11.75 -1.02 -4.46
C GLU A 74 12.70 0.18 -4.45
N ASN A 75 12.16 1.36 -4.73
CA ASN A 75 12.87 2.62 -4.57
C ASN A 75 12.84 3.10 -3.12
N TYR A 76 13.92 3.71 -2.67
CA TYR A 76 14.05 4.33 -1.35
C TYR A 76 13.99 5.86 -1.48
N PHE A 77 13.53 6.53 -0.43
CA PHE A 77 13.61 7.99 -0.37
C PHE A 77 15.08 8.44 -0.44
N LYS A 78 15.32 9.53 -1.16
CA LYS A 78 16.68 10.09 -1.33
C LYS A 78 17.18 10.76 -0.04
N THR A 79 16.27 11.35 0.73
CA THR A 79 16.56 12.02 1.99
C THR A 79 16.30 11.08 3.15
N LEU A 80 17.16 11.14 4.16
CA LEU A 80 16.99 10.39 5.40
C LEU A 80 16.27 11.20 6.49
N ASP A 81 16.11 12.52 6.28
CA ASP A 81 15.48 13.47 7.21
C ASP A 81 13.94 13.47 7.11
N GLY A 82 13.36 12.32 6.78
CA GLY A 82 11.92 12.15 6.57
C GLY A 82 11.38 12.70 5.24
N VAL A 83 10.06 12.91 5.22
CA VAL A 83 9.31 13.44 4.08
C VAL A 83 8.48 14.66 4.48
N PRO A 84 8.27 15.64 3.59
CA PRO A 84 7.49 16.84 3.89
C PRO A 84 5.96 16.64 3.90
N TYR A 85 5.44 15.54 3.35
CA TYR A 85 3.99 15.32 3.20
C TYR A 85 3.54 13.95 3.69
N VAL A 86 2.31 13.92 4.22
CA VAL A 86 1.56 12.67 4.50
C VAL A 86 0.21 12.75 3.80
N PHE A 87 -0.12 11.73 3.02
CA PHE A 87 -1.41 11.60 2.35
C PHE A 87 -2.27 10.53 3.04
N TYR A 88 -3.52 10.90 3.32
CA TYR A 88 -4.54 9.94 3.76
C TYR A 88 -5.31 9.41 2.55
N HIS A 89 -5.48 8.09 2.52
CA HIS A 89 -6.31 7.39 1.55
C HIS A 89 -7.30 6.49 2.28
N HIS A 90 -8.35 6.07 1.60
CA HIS A 90 -9.06 4.84 1.97
C HIS A 90 -8.77 3.76 0.93
N THR A 91 -8.95 2.48 1.28
CA THR A 91 -8.73 1.40 0.32
C THR A 91 -9.89 1.25 -0.67
N ASP A 92 -11.05 1.86 -0.39
CA ASP A 92 -12.26 1.81 -1.23
C ASP A 92 -12.79 0.37 -1.41
N GLY A 93 -12.72 -0.42 -0.33
CA GLY A 93 -13.15 -1.81 -0.25
C GLY A 93 -13.70 -2.19 1.13
N ASP A 94 -13.58 -3.47 1.48
CA ASP A 94 -14.10 -4.02 2.72
C ASP A 94 -13.42 -3.41 3.97
N GLU A 95 -14.18 -3.38 5.06
CA GLU A 95 -13.72 -3.01 6.39
C GLU A 95 -13.39 -4.25 7.22
N CYS A 96 -12.64 -4.04 8.29
CA CYS A 96 -12.25 -5.07 9.23
C CYS A 96 -12.22 -4.52 10.65
N ASP A 97 -12.50 -5.37 11.62
CA ASP A 97 -12.55 -5.03 13.05
C ASP A 97 -11.70 -5.98 13.92
N SER A 98 -11.01 -6.93 13.29
CA SER A 98 -10.09 -7.86 13.94
C SER A 98 -8.77 -7.95 13.18
N ARG A 99 -7.71 -8.32 13.91
CA ARG A 99 -6.35 -8.38 13.35
C ARG A 99 -6.24 -9.31 12.15
N ASP A 100 -6.91 -10.47 12.22
CA ASP A 100 -6.89 -11.49 11.16
C ASP A 100 -7.62 -11.03 9.90
N ALA A 101 -8.82 -10.46 10.06
CA ALA A 101 -9.61 -9.92 8.94
C ALA A 101 -8.88 -8.76 8.26
N CYS A 102 -8.30 -7.84 9.04
CA CYS A 102 -7.52 -6.75 8.50
C CYS A 102 -6.25 -7.25 7.78
N ALA A 103 -5.53 -8.23 8.33
CA ALA A 103 -4.37 -8.84 7.67
C ALA A 103 -4.75 -9.49 6.33
N GLU A 104 -5.91 -10.15 6.26
CA GLU A 104 -6.43 -10.74 5.02
C GLU A 104 -6.70 -9.68 3.94
N ILE A 105 -7.36 -8.58 4.30
CA ILE A 105 -7.61 -7.47 3.37
C ILE A 105 -6.30 -6.83 2.90
N VAL A 106 -5.33 -6.62 3.79
CA VAL A 106 -4.01 -6.09 3.43
C VAL A 106 -3.30 -7.01 2.43
N ARG A 107 -3.29 -8.32 2.67
CA ARG A 107 -2.73 -9.32 1.73
C ARG A 107 -3.43 -9.27 0.37
N MET A 108 -4.76 -9.22 0.35
CA MET A 108 -5.54 -9.12 -0.89
C MET A 108 -5.14 -7.87 -1.69
N TRP A 109 -5.01 -6.71 -1.04
CA TRP A 109 -4.57 -5.49 -1.71
C TRP A 109 -3.12 -5.57 -2.20
N GLN A 110 -2.21 -6.18 -1.44
CA GLN A 110 -0.83 -6.40 -1.89
C GLN A 110 -0.82 -7.25 -3.17
N VAL A 111 -1.53 -8.37 -3.17
CA VAL A 111 -1.61 -9.27 -4.31
C VAL A 111 -2.20 -8.54 -5.53
N CYS A 112 -3.28 -7.77 -5.37
CA CYS A 112 -3.78 -7.00 -6.50
C CYS A 112 -2.73 -6.01 -7.04
N HIS A 113 -2.10 -5.22 -6.16
CA HIS A 113 -1.11 -4.23 -6.58
C HIS A 113 0.06 -4.88 -7.33
N GLN A 114 0.54 -6.04 -6.87
CA GLN A 114 1.66 -6.74 -7.49
C GLN A 114 1.28 -7.48 -8.77
N ASP A 115 0.18 -8.24 -8.76
CA ASP A 115 -0.16 -9.19 -9.83
C ASP A 115 -1.03 -8.55 -10.90
N THR A 116 -1.94 -7.65 -10.50
CA THR A 116 -2.87 -7.00 -11.43
C THR A 116 -2.33 -5.66 -11.92
N ARG A 117 -1.74 -4.84 -11.04
CA ARG A 117 -1.18 -3.54 -11.43
C ARG A 117 0.32 -3.58 -11.76
N GLY A 118 0.99 -4.69 -11.49
CA GLY A 118 2.40 -4.88 -11.80
C GLY A 118 3.36 -4.11 -10.88
N TRP A 119 2.87 -3.51 -9.79
CA TRP A 119 3.68 -2.70 -8.88
C TRP A 119 4.66 -3.54 -8.08
N ASP A 120 5.64 -2.88 -7.47
CA ASP A 120 6.69 -3.56 -6.70
C ASP A 120 6.14 -4.17 -5.41
N ASP A 121 5.16 -3.50 -4.82
CA ASP A 121 4.50 -3.87 -3.59
C ASP A 121 3.15 -3.14 -3.43
N ILE A 122 2.46 -3.36 -2.31
CA ILE A 122 1.27 -2.61 -1.90
C ILE A 122 1.47 -1.09 -2.02
N ALA A 123 0.43 -0.36 -2.42
CA ALA A 123 0.52 1.07 -2.73
C ALA A 123 1.02 1.95 -1.57
N TYR A 124 0.61 1.58 -0.36
CA TYR A 124 0.68 2.45 0.81
C TYR A 124 1.92 2.18 1.66
N ASN A 125 2.38 3.21 2.37
CA ASN A 125 3.44 3.04 3.35
C ASN A 125 2.93 2.34 4.60
N PHE A 126 1.76 2.75 5.07
CA PHE A 126 1.06 2.13 6.18
C PHE A 126 -0.43 1.99 5.87
N LEU A 127 -1.07 0.96 6.43
CA LEU A 127 -2.51 0.81 6.43
C LEU A 127 -3.04 0.78 7.85
N ILE A 128 -4.25 1.30 8.07
CA ILE A 128 -4.85 1.42 9.38
C ILE A 128 -6.15 0.62 9.37
N GLY A 129 -6.19 -0.44 10.19
CA GLY A 129 -7.35 -1.32 10.30
C GLY A 129 -8.42 -0.75 11.22
N GLY A 130 -9.67 -1.17 11.05
CA GLY A 130 -10.75 -0.79 11.95
C GLY A 130 -10.58 -1.37 13.37
N ASP A 131 -9.67 -2.33 13.54
CA ASP A 131 -9.18 -2.83 14.83
C ASP A 131 -8.24 -1.85 15.55
N GLY A 132 -7.85 -0.74 14.90
CA GLY A 132 -6.94 0.27 15.44
C GLY A 132 -5.46 -0.07 15.28
N SER A 133 -5.13 -1.18 14.62
CA SER A 133 -3.73 -1.56 14.35
C SER A 133 -3.18 -0.85 13.11
N VAL A 134 -1.86 -0.61 13.10
CA VAL A 134 -1.12 -0.06 11.96
C VAL A 134 -0.35 -1.19 11.28
N TYR A 135 -0.75 -1.50 10.06
CA TYR A 135 -0.14 -2.51 9.21
C TYR A 135 0.98 -1.89 8.38
N GLU A 136 2.18 -2.44 8.50
CA GLU A 136 3.33 -1.99 7.72
C GLU A 136 3.15 -2.41 6.26
N GLY A 137 2.96 -1.44 5.36
CA GLY A 137 3.04 -1.64 3.92
C GLY A 137 4.49 -1.52 3.47
N ARG A 138 4.81 -0.48 2.70
CA ARG A 138 6.21 -0.19 2.33
C ARG A 138 7.05 0.40 3.48
N GLY A 139 6.40 0.84 4.55
CA GLY A 139 7.07 1.39 5.74
C GLY A 139 7.67 2.78 5.49
N TRP A 140 8.56 3.21 6.41
CA TRP A 140 9.05 4.59 6.50
C TRP A 140 10.03 5.01 5.40
N ARG A 141 10.80 4.07 4.83
CA ARG A 141 11.98 4.41 4.01
C ARG A 141 11.80 4.19 2.51
N ARG A 142 10.68 3.58 2.12
CA ARG A 142 10.43 3.15 0.74
C ARG A 142 9.37 4.02 0.08
N VAL A 143 9.60 4.33 -1.18
CA VAL A 143 8.71 5.13 -2.04
C VAL A 143 7.42 4.36 -2.29
N GLY A 144 6.28 5.03 -2.07
CA GLY A 144 4.94 4.49 -2.29
C GLY A 144 4.50 4.46 -3.76
N ALA A 145 3.26 4.01 -3.99
CA ALA A 145 2.58 4.08 -5.28
C ALA A 145 1.12 4.57 -5.11
N HIS A 146 0.93 5.61 -4.29
CA HIS A 146 -0.37 6.06 -3.81
C HIS A 146 -0.83 7.41 -4.39
N THR A 147 0.10 8.30 -4.76
CA THR A 147 -0.23 9.65 -5.22
C THR A 147 0.75 10.10 -6.29
N LEU A 148 0.26 10.12 -7.53
CA LEU A 148 1.06 10.49 -8.70
C LEU A 148 1.66 11.89 -8.50
N GLY A 149 2.97 12.01 -8.71
CA GLY A 149 3.73 13.26 -8.52
C GLY A 149 4.21 13.54 -7.10
N TYR A 150 3.83 12.72 -6.11
CA TYR A 150 4.21 12.91 -4.70
C TYR A 150 4.85 11.68 -4.04
N ASN A 151 4.82 10.52 -4.70
CA ASN A 151 5.26 9.24 -4.11
C ASN A 151 6.69 9.28 -3.51
N ASP A 152 7.61 10.06 -4.08
CA ASP A 152 9.01 10.14 -3.68
C ASP A 152 9.32 11.23 -2.64
N ILE A 153 8.30 12.00 -2.24
CA ILE A 153 8.39 13.09 -1.26
C ILE A 153 7.28 13.00 -0.21
N SER A 154 6.62 11.85 -0.07
CA SER A 154 5.51 11.69 0.86
C SER A 154 5.34 10.27 1.35
N LEU A 155 4.69 10.13 2.50
CA LEU A 155 4.19 8.87 3.03
C LEU A 155 2.67 8.82 2.84
N SER A 156 2.12 7.60 2.83
CA SER A 156 0.68 7.39 2.77
C SER A 156 0.16 6.47 3.85
N PHE A 157 -0.98 6.87 4.44
CA PHE A 157 -1.74 6.08 5.39
C PHE A 157 -3.08 5.71 4.75
N GLY A 158 -3.26 4.42 4.45
CA GLY A 158 -4.49 3.88 3.88
C GLY A 158 -5.43 3.35 4.97
N PHE A 159 -6.55 4.03 5.21
CA PHE A 159 -7.62 3.49 6.04
C PHE A 159 -8.29 2.31 5.33
N ILE A 160 -8.28 1.14 5.96
CA ILE A 160 -8.89 -0.07 5.40
C ILE A 160 -10.42 0.09 5.46
N GLY A 161 -11.05 0.27 4.30
CA GLY A 161 -12.49 0.43 4.16
C GLY A 161 -12.91 1.46 3.11
N ASN A 162 -14.21 1.75 3.09
CA ASN A 162 -14.79 2.83 2.30
C ASN A 162 -15.38 3.93 3.19
N PHE A 163 -14.77 5.10 3.12
CA PHE A 163 -15.09 6.27 3.94
C PHE A 163 -15.64 7.44 3.09
N SER A 164 -16.19 7.15 1.90
CA SER A 164 -16.78 8.18 1.03
C SER A 164 -17.98 8.90 1.67
N ASN A 165 -18.74 8.19 2.50
CA ASN A 165 -19.98 8.70 3.11
C ASN A 165 -20.02 8.52 4.63
N LYS A 166 -18.89 8.18 5.25
CA LYS A 166 -18.75 7.98 6.70
C LYS A 166 -17.33 8.22 7.15
N VAL A 167 -17.16 8.56 8.43
CA VAL A 167 -15.86 8.81 9.03
C VAL A 167 -15.24 7.48 9.51
N PRO A 168 -13.91 7.29 9.40
CA PRO A 168 -13.21 6.19 10.07
C PRO A 168 -13.52 6.15 11.56
N ASN A 169 -13.49 4.95 12.15
CA ASN A 169 -13.76 4.83 13.58
C ASN A 169 -12.68 5.54 14.43
N SER A 170 -13.00 5.81 15.69
CA SER A 170 -12.11 6.58 16.57
C SER A 170 -10.74 5.93 16.80
N GLN A 171 -10.66 4.60 16.75
CA GLN A 171 -9.40 3.87 16.91
C GLN A 171 -8.50 4.08 15.69
N MET A 172 -9.07 4.07 14.48
CA MET A 172 -8.35 4.38 13.25
C MET A 172 -7.78 5.81 13.25
N LEU A 173 -8.62 6.80 13.61
CA LEU A 173 -8.18 8.20 13.64
C LEU A 173 -7.08 8.42 14.69
N ARG A 174 -7.20 7.80 15.86
CA ARG A 174 -6.17 7.84 16.90
C ARG A 174 -4.87 7.20 16.42
N ALA A 175 -4.93 6.03 15.80
CA ALA A 175 -3.75 5.35 15.25
C ALA A 175 -3.05 6.21 14.20
N ALA A 176 -3.80 6.87 13.31
CA ALA A 176 -3.27 7.81 12.32
C ALA A 176 -2.54 8.99 12.96
N GLU A 177 -3.15 9.63 13.96
CA GLU A 177 -2.53 10.75 14.68
C GLU A 177 -1.24 10.32 15.37
N MET A 178 -1.27 9.20 16.09
CA MET A 178 -0.10 8.67 16.80
C MET A 178 1.01 8.27 15.82
N LEU A 179 0.66 7.77 14.64
CA LEU A 179 1.61 7.42 13.60
C LEU A 179 2.33 8.65 13.05
N ILE A 180 1.63 9.76 12.83
CA ILE A 180 2.28 11.06 12.49
C ILE A 180 3.25 11.46 13.59
N GLN A 181 2.80 11.46 14.84
CA GLN A 181 3.64 11.87 15.98
C GLN A 181 4.89 11.00 16.09
N CYS A 182 4.77 9.70 15.84
CA CYS A 182 5.93 8.84 15.83
C CYS A 182 6.90 9.18 14.69
N GLY A 183 6.38 9.40 13.47
CA GLY A 183 7.17 9.85 12.33
C GLY A 183 7.97 11.11 12.66
N ILE A 184 7.31 12.14 13.20
CA ILE A 184 7.95 13.41 13.61
C ILE A 184 9.02 13.18 14.67
N ALA A 185 8.77 12.30 15.65
CA ALA A 185 9.73 12.00 16.71
C ALA A 185 10.99 11.29 16.20
N MET A 186 10.90 10.55 15.08
CA MET A 186 12.04 9.85 14.49
C MET A 186 13.00 10.77 13.71
N GLY A 187 12.53 11.93 13.28
CA GLY A 187 13.24 12.87 12.40
C GLY A 187 13.05 12.53 10.93
#